data_AF-A0A2M7KUB7-F1
#
_entry.id   AF-A0A2M7KUB7-F1
#
_cell.length_a   1.000
_cell.length_b   1.000
_cell.length_c   1.000
_cell.angle_alpha   90.00
_cell.angle_beta   90.00
_cell.angle_gamma   90.00
#
_symmetry.space_group_name_H-M   'P 1'
#
loop_
_entity.id
_entity.type
_entity.pdbx_description
1 polymer ?
#
loop_
_entity_poly.entity_id
_entity_poly.type
_entity_poly.pdbx_seq_one_letter_code
_entity_poly.pdbx_strand_id
1 'polypeptide(L)' 'MNRVTISQGMLRWACERAGQSADSIVRRFPKFEQWERGEKQPTLKQLEDFARGRSPTAPKRLTGRSQRAA' A
#
# COMPACT_ATOMS: atom_id res chain seq x y z
N MET A 1 10.84 -4.25 11.50
CA MET A 1 10.32 -3.77 10.20
C MET A 1 10.27 -4.95 9.24
N ASN A 2 9.09 -5.45 8.86
CA ASN A 2 8.95 -6.49 7.84
C ASN A 2 8.24 -5.89 6.61
N ARG A 3 8.99 -5.64 5.54
CA ARG A 3 8.45 -5.20 4.25
C ARG A 3 8.06 -6.45 3.47
N VAL A 4 6.87 -6.43 2.89
CA VAL A 4 6.33 -7.59 2.18
C VAL A 4 6.29 -7.22 0.71
N THR A 5 7.02 -7.99 -0.10
CA THR A 5 6.87 -7.96 -1.56
C THR A 5 5.54 -8.62 -1.88
N ILE A 6 4.58 -7.84 -2.39
CA ILE A 6 3.26 -8.33 -2.77
C ILE A 6 3.07 -8.11 -4.27
N SER A 7 2.52 -9.10 -4.97
CA SER A 7 2.26 -8.99 -6.39
C SER A 7 1.02 -8.12 -6.64
N GLN A 8 1.04 -7.37 -7.75
CA GLN A 8 -0.07 -6.52 -8.19
C GLN A 8 -1.39 -7.31 -8.27
N GLY A 9 -1.33 -8.54 -8.78
CA GLY A 9 -2.49 -9.44 -8.87
C GLY A 9 -3.10 -9.81 -7.51
N MET A 10 -2.30 -9.87 -6.44
CA MET A 10 -2.80 -10.15 -5.10
C MET A 10 -3.50 -8.94 -4.47
N LEU A 11 -3.00 -7.73 -4.72
CA LEU A 11 -3.69 -6.50 -4.34
C LEU A 11 -5.04 -6.37 -5.05
N ARG A 12 -5.07 -6.66 -6.35
CA ARG A 12 -6.30 -6.66 -7.14
C ARG A 12 -7.32 -7.69 -6.65
N TRP A 13 -6.88 -8.94 -6.42
CA TRP A 13 -7.72 -9.98 -5.84
C TRP A 13 -8.30 -9.59 -4.47
N ALA A 14 -7.52 -8.93 -3.62
CA ALA A 14 -8.00 -8.48 -2.32
C ALA A 14 -9.10 -7.41 -2.45
N CYS A 15 -8.98 -6.50 -3.43
CA CYS A 15 -10.02 -5.51 -3.75
C CYS A 15 -11.31 -6.20 -4.23
N GLU A 16 -11.18 -7.12 -5.18
CA GLU A 16 -12.31 -7.89 -5.72
C GLU A 16 -13.03 -8.68 -4.63
N ARG A 17 -12.29 -9.33 -3.73
CA ARG A 17 -12.87 -10.06 -2.58
C ARG A 17 -13.51 -9.16 -1.53
N ALA A 18 -12.98 -7.96 -1.33
CA ALA A 18 -13.56 -6.99 -0.41
C ALA A 18 -14.82 -6.31 -0.98
N GLY A 19 -15.17 -6.56 -2.25
CA GLY A 19 -16.22 -5.82 -2.96
C GLY A 19 -15.88 -4.33 -3.11
N GLN A 20 -14.61 -3.96 -2.96
CA GLN A 20 -14.15 -2.58 -3.07
C GLN A 20 -13.40 -2.42 -4.38
N SER A 21 -13.80 -1.45 -5.19
CA SER A 21 -13.06 -1.13 -6.41
C SER A 21 -11.70 -0.54 -6.06
N ALA A 22 -10.67 -0.87 -6.86
CA ALA A 22 -9.33 -0.33 -6.70
C ALA A 22 -9.35 1.22 -6.64
N ASP A 23 -10.20 1.88 -7.42
CA ASP A 23 -10.40 3.34 -7.36
C ASP A 23 -10.87 3.84 -5.98
N SER A 24 -11.86 3.14 -5.39
CA SER A 24 -12.37 3.48 -4.05
C SER A 24 -11.29 3.30 -2.98
N ILE A 25 -10.42 2.31 -3.18
CA ILE A 25 -9.27 2.06 -2.31
C ILE A 25 -8.21 3.13 -2.51
N VAL A 26 -7.85 3.48 -3.74
CA VAL A 26 -6.88 4.52 -4.08
C VAL A 26 -7.28 5.87 -3.48
N ARG A 27 -8.57 6.20 -3.53
CA ARG A 27 -9.14 7.40 -2.87
C ARG A 27 -8.87 7.44 -1.37
N ARG A 28 -8.87 6.29 -0.69
CA ARG A 28 -8.61 6.18 0.77
C ARG A 28 -7.12 5.97 1.08
N PHE A 29 -6.42 5.32 0.16
CA PHE A 29 -5.03 4.91 0.25
C PHE A 29 -4.30 5.29 -1.05
N PRO A 30 -3.86 6.55 -1.20
CA PRO A 30 -3.11 6.98 -2.39
C PRO A 30 -1.75 6.26 -2.54
N LYS A 31 -1.30 5.57 -1.49
CA LYS A 31 -0.11 4.70 -1.54
C LYS A 31 -0.39 3.38 -2.25
N PHE A 32 -1.66 2.99 -2.40
CA PHE A 32 -2.05 1.76 -3.10
C PHE A 32 -1.59 1.80 -4.56
N GLU A 33 -1.71 2.94 -5.25
CA GLU A 33 -1.19 3.09 -6.63
C GLU A 33 0.32 2.83 -6.71
N GLN A 34 1.09 3.27 -5.72
CA GLN A 34 2.54 3.02 -5.67
C GLN A 34 2.86 1.55 -5.40
N TRP A 35 1.98 0.83 -4.70
CA TRP A 35 2.13 -0.62 -4.48
C TRP A 35 1.72 -1.39 -5.73
N GLU A 36 0.64 -0.96 -6.37
CA GLU A 36 0.19 -1.50 -7.65
C GLU A 36 1.22 -1.25 -8.74
N ARG A 37 1.95 -0.13 -8.75
CA ARG A 37 3.05 0.10 -9.71
C ARG A 37 4.37 -0.60 -9.34
N GLY A 38 4.45 -1.20 -8.15
CA GLY A 38 5.68 -1.80 -7.64
C GLY A 38 6.76 -0.78 -7.22
N GLU A 39 6.44 0.52 -7.23
CA GLU A 39 7.36 1.60 -6.81
C GLU A 39 7.64 1.56 -5.31
N LYS A 40 6.71 1.05 -4.50
CA LYS A 40 6.88 0.88 -3.05
C LYS A 40 6.38 -0.46 -2.57
N GLN A 41 7.13 -1.05 -1.64
CA GLN A 41 6.72 -2.24 -0.93
C GLN A 41 5.94 -1.86 0.35
N PRO A 42 4.71 -2.36 0.53
CA PRO A 42 3.98 -2.16 1.78
C PRO A 42 4.68 -2.86 2.95
N THR A 43 4.43 -2.37 4.15
CA THR A 43 4.78 -3.08 5.39
C THR A 43 3.62 -3.99 5.81
N LEU A 44 3.92 -5.05 6.55
CA LEU A 44 2.89 -5.97 7.07
C LEU A 44 1.76 -5.24 7.80
N LYS A 45 2.11 -4.25 8.63
CA LYS A 45 1.13 -3.43 9.36
C LYS A 45 0.21 -2.63 8.43
N GLN A 46 0.71 -2.17 7.28
CA GLN A 46 -0.11 -1.45 6.29
C GLN A 46 -1.04 -2.40 5.54
N LEU A 47 -0.59 -3.62 5.23
CA LEU A 47 -1.45 -4.66 4.65
C LEU A 47 -2.53 -5.09 5.64
N GLU A 48 -2.21 -5.18 6.93
CA GLU A 48 -3.18 -5.48 7.97
C GLU A 48 -4.23 -4.36 8.18
N ASP A 49 -3.83 -3.10 8.02
CA ASP A 49 -4.72 -1.95 8.12
C ASP A 49 -5.65 -1.90 6.89
N PHE A 50 -5.08 -2.16 5.72
CA PHE A 50 -5.77 -2.33 4.44
C PHE A 50 -6.81 -3.46 4.50
N ALA A 51 -6.41 -4.66 4.94
CA ALA A 51 -7.31 -5.82 5.05
C ALA A 51 -8.46 -5.60 6.04
N ARG A 52 -8.24 -4.78 7.08
CA ARG A 52 -9.27 -4.43 8.06
C ARG A 52 -10.14 -3.26 7.61
N GLY A 53 -9.91 -2.68 6.43
CA GLY A 53 -10.60 -1.49 5.95
C GLY A 53 -10.40 -0.27 6.85
N ARG A 54 -9.42 -0.32 7.74
CA ARG A 54 -9.15 0.71 8.73
C ARG A 54 -8.43 1.84 7.99
N SER A 55 -9.03 3.02 7.91
CA SER A 55 -8.41 4.18 7.26
C SER A 55 -7.05 4.47 7.90
N PRO A 56 -6.02 4.85 7.12
CA PRO A 56 -4.66 4.88 7.63
C PRO A 56 -4.54 5.93 8.72
N THR A 57 -4.23 5.47 9.93
CA THR A 57 -3.60 6.32 10.94
C THR A 57 -2.41 7.03 10.29
N ALA A 58 -2.42 8.36 10.36
CA ALA A 58 -1.57 9.26 9.59
C ALA A 58 -0.11 8.77 9.48
N PRO A 59 0.51 8.85 8.29
CA PRO A 59 1.87 8.38 8.15
C PRO A 59 2.81 9.24 9.01
N LYS A 60 3.45 8.63 10.01
CA LYS A 60 4.71 9.14 10.54
C LYS A 60 5.62 9.41 9.33
N ARG A 61 5.93 10.71 9.15
CA ARG A 61 6.83 11.27 8.13
C ARG A 61 7.91 10.24 7.78
N LEU A 62 7.92 9.78 6.53
CA LEU A 62 9.08 9.12 5.95
C LEU A 62 10.12 10.21 5.68
N THR A 63 10.82 10.60 6.75
CA THR A 63 12.13 11.23 6.65
C THR A 63 13.13 10.22 6.09
N GLY A 64 13.93 10.69 5.15
CA GLY A 64 15.00 9.94 4.47
C GLY A 64 14.93 10.29 2.99
N ARG A 65 15.45 11.44 2.54
CA ARG A 65 16.89 11.73 2.38
C ARG A 65 17.65 10.48 1.89
N SER A 66 18.23 10.64 0.70
CA SER A 66 19.26 9.81 0.07
C SER A 66 18.78 8.66 -0.83
N GLN A 67 18.73 8.95 -2.14
CA GLN A 67 19.57 8.20 -3.08
C GLN A 67 20.08 9.17 -4.14
N ARG A 68 21.31 9.66 -3.92
CA ARG A 68 22.22 10.00 -5.00
C ARG A 68 22.67 8.67 -5.61
N ALA A 69 22.48 8.52 -6.92
CA ALA A 69 23.30 7.71 -7.82
C ALA A 69 23.56 8.65 -9.00
N ALA A 70 24.75 9.26 -9.01
CA ALA A 70 25.91 8.84 -9.81
C ALA A 70 25.77 9.37 -11.24
#